data_AF-A0A9N9M1Q4-F1
#
_entry.id   AF-A0A9N9M1Q4-F1
#
_cell.length_a   1.000
_cell.length_b   1.000
_cell.length_c   1.000
_cell.angle_alpha   90.00
_cell.angle_beta   90.00
_cell.angle_gamma   90.00
#
_symmetry.space_group_name_H-M   'P 1'
#
loop_
_entity.id
_entity.type
_entity.pdbx_description
1 polymer ?
#
loop_
_entity_poly.entity_id
_entity_poly.type
_entity_poly.pdbx_seq_one_letter_code
_entity_poly.pdbx_strand_id
1 'polypeptide(L)'
;MQEKRVDFYAEIKRWGDCVIGIPTVCCLGEKICGDKVSCGMSANLCLKLNAKLKGVNHQLRRNVTAVDKFYGATEVPKNTMLVGADVTHPKNGDDGCPSIAGIVATDDPNSGNYLASAILQRGTQEEISELAAMIKERVIAWQDKAMVAMYPKKTPGGPKTTQKPGNLTTLPSHIFFYRDGVSELQLGMVRKEELPQIKGGCGMALKELTSQKKISIKAWEPKVIMFVVVKRHHASFFNTWLPNPDTTQPLSEADQKEEKKNLPAGTLIDTKVVAPFRKEFYLQSHQSDEGTARSACYILIEDESWLTMEQLQEATHHFCYTGTRATKCPSTCVAARYADLLCDRLRHYLRPALTNSYRPSITSNDKSGDLDPADFANDENIWAIEKSSGQERDKSKNPWHERMDGIMFYI
;
A
#
# COMPACT_ATOMS: atom_id res chain seq x y z
N MET A 1 -6.19 22.22 -9.33
CA MET A 1 -6.84 21.65 -10.54
C MET A 1 -8.29 22.11 -10.49
N GLN A 2 -8.84 22.72 -11.56
CA GLN A 2 -10.25 23.18 -11.54
C GLN A 2 -11.19 22.00 -11.27
N GLU A 3 -12.25 22.21 -10.48
CA GLU A 3 -13.17 21.16 -9.99
C GLU A 3 -13.74 20.27 -11.10
N LYS A 4 -14.15 20.87 -12.23
CA LYS A 4 -14.62 20.14 -13.44
C LYS A 4 -13.61 19.13 -14.00
N ARG A 5 -12.30 19.34 -13.81
CA ARG A 5 -11.27 18.39 -14.27
C ARG A 5 -11.17 17.17 -13.35
N VAL A 6 -11.57 17.32 -12.08
CA VAL A 6 -11.57 16.23 -11.10
C VAL A 6 -12.74 15.28 -11.33
N ASP A 7 -13.92 15.82 -11.65
CA ASP A 7 -15.10 15.00 -11.99
C ASP A 7 -14.85 14.16 -13.24
N PHE A 8 -14.30 14.78 -14.28
CA PHE A 8 -13.96 14.06 -15.52
C PHE A 8 -12.90 12.98 -15.30
N TYR A 9 -11.87 13.25 -14.50
CA TYR A 9 -10.88 12.24 -14.12
C TYR A 9 -11.53 11.07 -13.36
N ALA A 10 -12.42 11.38 -12.40
CA ALA A 10 -13.10 10.38 -11.59
C ALA A 10 -13.95 9.45 -12.46
N GLU A 11 -14.71 10.01 -13.41
CA GLU A 11 -15.54 9.21 -14.32
C GLU A 11 -14.71 8.32 -15.25
N ILE A 12 -13.58 8.82 -15.79
CA ILE A 12 -12.65 7.98 -16.57
C ILE A 12 -12.15 6.78 -15.73
N LYS A 13 -11.85 7.00 -14.45
CA LYS A 13 -11.40 5.92 -13.55
C LYS A 13 -12.52 4.96 -13.21
N ARG A 14 -13.70 5.45 -12.86
CA ARG A 14 -14.87 4.62 -12.57
C ARG A 14 -15.24 3.76 -13.77
N TRP A 15 -15.37 4.37 -14.96
CA TRP A 15 -15.68 3.63 -16.18
C TRP A 15 -14.59 2.62 -16.57
N GLY A 16 -13.32 3.04 -16.54
CA GLY A 16 -12.20 2.18 -16.93
C GLY A 16 -11.97 1.03 -15.94
N ASP A 17 -11.95 1.30 -14.64
CA ASP A 17 -11.61 0.33 -13.61
C ASP A 17 -12.83 -0.53 -13.19
N CYS A 18 -14.02 0.07 -13.07
CA CYS A 18 -15.21 -0.59 -12.54
C CYS A 18 -16.09 -1.22 -13.63
N VAL A 19 -16.30 -0.52 -14.74
CA VAL A 19 -17.26 -0.97 -15.78
C VAL A 19 -16.59 -1.86 -16.82
N ILE A 20 -15.51 -1.40 -17.46
CA ILE A 20 -14.91 -2.09 -18.61
C ILE A 20 -13.72 -2.98 -18.23
N GLY A 21 -13.04 -2.66 -17.12
CA GLY A 21 -11.83 -3.37 -16.68
C GLY A 21 -10.63 -3.16 -17.61
N ILE A 22 -10.42 -1.91 -18.06
CA ILE A 22 -9.24 -1.49 -18.83
C ILE A 22 -8.41 -0.51 -17.99
N PRO A 23 -7.13 -0.82 -17.70
CA PRO A 23 -6.27 0.10 -16.97
C PRO A 23 -6.02 1.37 -17.78
N THR A 24 -6.37 2.52 -17.21
CA THR A 24 -6.16 3.83 -17.84
C THR A 24 -5.05 4.63 -17.16
N VAL A 25 -4.29 5.40 -17.94
CA VAL A 25 -3.35 6.42 -17.45
C VAL A 25 -3.71 7.76 -18.06
N CYS A 26 -3.98 8.75 -17.21
CA CYS A 26 -4.37 10.09 -17.66
C CYS A 26 -3.15 11.01 -17.60
N CYS A 27 -3.03 11.89 -18.60
CA CYS A 27 -2.04 12.97 -18.65
C CYS A 27 -2.76 14.28 -18.98
N LEU A 28 -2.17 15.40 -18.54
CA LEU A 28 -2.67 16.72 -18.94
C LEU A 28 -2.19 17.01 -20.36
N GLY A 29 -3.09 17.37 -21.28
CA GLY A 29 -2.75 17.65 -22.68
C GLY A 29 -1.62 18.66 -22.83
N GLU A 30 -1.65 19.75 -22.06
CA GLU A 30 -0.59 20.78 -22.02
C GLU A 30 0.81 20.26 -21.66
N LYS A 31 0.90 19.08 -21.04
CA LYS A 31 2.15 18.45 -20.63
C LYS A 31 2.71 17.49 -21.69
N ILE A 32 1.89 17.08 -22.65
CA ILE A 32 2.24 16.11 -23.71
C ILE A 32 2.13 16.70 -25.13
N CYS A 33 1.57 17.90 -25.27
CA CYS A 33 1.47 18.61 -26.55
C CYS A 33 2.58 19.67 -26.67
N GLY A 34 3.27 19.70 -27.82
CA GLY A 34 4.31 20.68 -28.16
C GLY A 34 5.74 20.10 -28.15
N ASP A 35 6.71 20.94 -28.54
CA ASP A 35 8.10 20.51 -28.84
C ASP A 35 8.96 20.20 -27.59
N LYS A 36 8.40 20.26 -26.38
CA LYS A 36 9.15 20.12 -25.11
C LYS A 36 8.52 19.10 -24.16
N VAL A 37 8.13 17.93 -24.67
CA VAL A 37 7.78 16.81 -23.78
C VAL A 37 9.06 16.37 -23.05
N SER A 38 9.06 16.50 -21.72
CA SER A 38 10.20 16.11 -20.90
C SER A 38 10.39 14.59 -20.92
N CYS A 39 11.61 14.12 -21.24
CA CYS A 39 11.97 12.71 -21.13
C CYS A 39 11.67 12.12 -19.74
N GLY A 40 11.89 12.90 -18.67
CA GLY A 40 11.60 12.47 -17.31
C GLY A 40 10.11 12.26 -17.05
N MET A 41 9.25 13.08 -17.64
CA MET A 41 7.81 12.90 -17.57
C MET A 41 7.37 11.63 -18.33
N SER A 42 7.86 11.45 -19.56
CA SER A 42 7.56 10.26 -20.37
C SER A 42 8.03 8.99 -19.67
N ALA A 43 9.22 8.99 -19.08
CA ALA A 43 9.73 7.86 -18.30
C ALA A 43 8.80 7.52 -17.12
N ASN A 44 8.38 8.51 -16.33
CA ASN A 44 7.44 8.28 -15.21
C ASN A 44 6.06 7.77 -15.68
N LEU A 45 5.62 8.17 -16.87
CA LEU A 45 4.40 7.65 -17.48
C LEU A 45 4.57 6.16 -17.85
N CYS A 46 5.69 5.81 -18.48
CA CYS A 46 6.04 4.43 -18.82
C CYS A 46 6.14 3.53 -17.58
N LEU A 47 6.70 4.04 -16.47
CA LEU A 47 6.75 3.30 -15.20
C LEU A 47 5.35 2.90 -14.71
N LYS A 48 4.39 3.84 -14.74
CA LYS A 48 2.99 3.57 -14.38
C LYS A 48 2.32 2.60 -15.34
N LEU A 49 2.55 2.75 -16.65
CA LEU A 49 1.99 1.86 -17.67
C LEU A 49 2.51 0.42 -17.48
N ASN A 50 3.83 0.24 -17.35
CA ASN A 50 4.43 -1.08 -17.16
C ASN A 50 3.87 -1.78 -15.91
N ALA A 51 3.79 -1.04 -14.79
CA ALA A 51 3.26 -1.55 -13.54
C ALA A 51 1.75 -1.92 -13.62
N LYS A 52 0.94 -1.17 -14.38
CA LYS A 52 -0.46 -1.53 -14.67
C LYS A 52 -0.60 -2.73 -15.61
N LEU A 53 0.43 -3.04 -16.38
CA LEU A 53 0.52 -4.21 -17.27
C LEU A 53 1.25 -5.39 -16.60
N LYS A 54 1.38 -5.38 -15.26
CA LYS A 54 2.07 -6.40 -14.43
C LYS A 54 3.58 -6.50 -14.64
N GLY A 55 4.17 -5.57 -15.39
CA GLY A 55 5.60 -5.50 -15.59
C GLY A 55 6.35 -5.06 -14.33
N VAL A 56 7.62 -5.47 -14.25
CA VAL A 56 8.52 -5.14 -13.14
C VAL A 56 9.47 -4.04 -13.59
N ASN A 57 9.48 -2.91 -12.87
CA ASN A 57 10.36 -1.78 -13.20
C ASN A 57 11.76 -1.92 -12.61
N HIS A 58 11.85 -2.33 -11.34
CA HIS A 58 13.09 -2.55 -10.60
C HIS A 58 12.82 -3.49 -9.42
N GLN A 59 13.89 -4.04 -8.85
CA GLN A 59 13.81 -4.95 -7.72
C GLN A 59 14.92 -4.64 -6.72
N LEU A 60 14.67 -4.91 -5.45
CA LEU A 60 15.72 -4.91 -4.43
C LEU A 60 16.70 -6.05 -4.69
N ARG A 61 17.99 -5.75 -4.60
CA ARG A 61 19.03 -6.78 -4.70
C ARG A 61 18.97 -7.69 -3.47
N ARG A 62 18.69 -8.98 -3.68
CA ARG A 62 18.56 -9.99 -2.60
C ARG A 62 19.86 -10.71 -2.23
N ASN A 63 20.81 -10.81 -3.16
CA ASN A 63 22.07 -11.50 -2.92
C ASN A 63 23.07 -10.54 -2.29
N VAL A 64 23.05 -10.55 -0.97
CA VAL A 64 24.02 -9.90 -0.10
C VAL A 64 25.30 -10.75 -0.14
N THR A 65 26.31 -10.29 -0.89
CA THR A 65 27.68 -10.82 -0.79
C THR A 65 28.24 -10.60 0.62
N ALA A 66 29.34 -11.25 0.98
CA ALA A 66 30.02 -10.97 2.27
C ALA A 66 30.39 -9.49 2.43
N VAL A 67 30.65 -8.79 1.32
CA VAL A 67 30.88 -7.34 1.27
C VAL A 67 29.59 -6.57 1.52
N ASP A 68 28.47 -7.01 0.95
CA ASP A 68 27.16 -6.38 1.19
C ASP A 68 26.75 -6.51 2.67
N LYS A 69 27.08 -7.62 3.37
CA LYS A 69 26.88 -7.76 4.83
C LYS A 69 27.74 -6.79 5.64
N PHE A 70 28.95 -6.50 5.16
CA PHE A 70 29.86 -5.53 5.77
C PHE A 70 29.34 -4.09 5.63
N TYR A 71 28.60 -3.78 4.55
CA TYR A 71 27.88 -2.52 4.35
C TYR A 71 26.42 -2.54 4.86
N GLY A 72 26.07 -3.54 5.68
CA GLY A 72 24.81 -3.60 6.41
C GLY A 72 23.68 -4.34 5.72
N ALA A 73 23.79 -4.81 4.47
CA ALA A 73 22.62 -5.28 3.74
C ALA A 73 21.86 -6.44 4.42
N THR A 74 20.56 -6.17 4.61
CA THR A 74 19.52 -6.90 5.33
C THR A 74 19.54 -8.43 5.33
N GLU A 75 19.13 -8.96 6.49
CA GLU A 75 18.52 -10.28 6.66
C GLU A 75 16.99 -10.24 6.44
N VAL A 76 16.46 -9.58 5.38
CA VAL A 76 15.01 -9.63 5.11
C VAL A 76 14.63 -11.10 4.89
N PRO A 77 13.67 -11.66 5.66
CA PRO A 77 13.30 -13.05 5.51
C PRO A 77 12.87 -13.37 4.08
N LYS A 78 13.38 -14.50 3.54
CA LYS A 78 13.35 -14.82 2.10
C LYS A 78 11.95 -14.88 1.46
N ASN A 79 10.87 -14.97 2.24
CA ASN A 79 9.47 -14.94 1.79
C ASN A 79 8.64 -13.95 2.62
N THR A 80 8.95 -12.66 2.47
CA THR A 80 8.24 -11.58 3.18
C THR A 80 7.14 -10.98 2.29
N MET A 81 5.91 -10.97 2.79
CA MET A 81 4.80 -10.20 2.22
C MET A 81 4.76 -8.83 2.87
N LEU A 82 4.66 -7.78 2.05
CA LEU A 82 4.47 -6.40 2.50
C LEU A 82 3.01 -6.07 2.33
N VAL A 83 2.36 -5.62 3.40
CA VAL A 83 0.96 -5.20 3.40
C VAL A 83 0.89 -3.76 3.86
N GLY A 84 0.19 -2.92 3.11
CA GLY A 84 -0.16 -1.57 3.50
C GLY A 84 -1.66 -1.47 3.71
N ALA A 85 -2.09 -0.73 4.71
CA ALA A 85 -3.50 -0.51 5.02
C ALA A 85 -3.75 0.96 5.35
N ASP A 86 -4.83 1.52 4.82
CA ASP A 86 -5.29 2.88 5.08
C ASP A 86 -6.82 2.88 5.20
N VAL A 87 -7.33 3.79 6.04
CA VAL A 87 -8.75 4.08 6.16
C VAL A 87 -8.97 5.54 5.89
N THR A 88 -9.98 5.83 5.09
CA THR A 88 -10.22 7.19 4.63
C THR A 88 -11.68 7.55 4.84
N HIS A 89 -11.87 8.64 5.59
CA HIS A 89 -13.21 9.13 5.95
C HIS A 89 -13.72 10.18 4.95
N PRO A 90 -15.05 10.37 4.89
CA PRO A 90 -15.65 11.53 4.24
C PRO A 90 -15.18 12.84 4.88
N LYS A 91 -15.24 13.96 4.14
CA LYS A 91 -14.86 15.29 4.65
C LYS A 91 -16.11 16.06 5.10
N ASN A 92 -15.91 17.18 5.80
CA ASN A 92 -17.01 18.06 6.23
C ASN A 92 -17.91 18.43 5.04
N GLY A 93 -19.19 18.05 5.10
CA GLY A 93 -20.18 18.23 4.02
C GLY A 93 -20.64 16.94 3.34
N ASP A 94 -19.94 15.82 3.59
CA ASP A 94 -20.27 14.48 3.07
C ASP A 94 -21.08 13.66 4.10
N ASP A 95 -22.03 14.29 4.79
CA ASP A 95 -22.77 13.67 5.92
C ASP A 95 -23.45 12.37 5.49
N GLY A 96 -23.20 11.29 6.25
CA GLY A 96 -23.74 9.96 6.01
C GLY A 96 -22.95 9.09 5.02
N CYS A 97 -21.87 9.56 4.41
CA CYS A 97 -21.05 8.73 3.52
C CYS A 97 -20.22 7.67 4.30
N PRO A 98 -20.02 6.47 3.75
CA PRO A 98 -19.21 5.42 4.39
C PRO A 98 -17.72 5.78 4.39
N SER A 99 -16.97 5.20 5.34
CA SER A 99 -15.51 5.18 5.25
C SER A 99 -15.07 4.12 4.25
N ILE A 100 -13.93 4.33 3.61
CA ILE A 100 -13.31 3.32 2.75
C ILE A 100 -12.09 2.78 3.48
N ALA A 101 -12.00 1.46 3.59
CA ALA A 101 -10.78 0.78 4.01
C ALA A 101 -10.17 0.04 2.81
N GLY A 102 -8.88 0.22 2.61
CA GLY A 102 -8.13 -0.41 1.53
C GLY A 102 -6.85 -1.03 2.04
N ILE A 103 -6.55 -2.25 1.57
CA ILE A 103 -5.23 -2.85 1.74
C ILE A 103 -4.58 -3.13 0.40
N VAL A 104 -3.26 -3.04 0.39
CA VAL A 104 -2.42 -3.45 -0.73
C VAL A 104 -1.42 -4.47 -0.21
N ALA A 105 -1.11 -5.50 -0.98
CA ALA A 105 -0.09 -6.47 -0.58
C ALA A 105 0.77 -6.92 -1.76
N THR A 106 2.05 -7.14 -1.50
CA THR A 106 2.89 -7.81 -2.50
C THR A 106 2.36 -9.22 -2.78
N ASP A 107 2.43 -9.65 -4.04
CA ASP A 107 2.00 -10.98 -4.50
C ASP A 107 3.18 -11.95 -4.70
N ASP A 108 4.41 -11.47 -4.53
CA ASP A 108 5.63 -12.25 -4.41
C ASP A 108 6.74 -11.39 -3.74
N PRO A 109 7.89 -11.98 -3.39
CA PRO A 109 8.96 -11.22 -2.73
C PRO A 109 9.63 -10.17 -3.64
N ASN A 110 9.70 -10.39 -4.96
CA ASN A 110 10.60 -9.72 -5.90
C ASN A 110 9.96 -8.67 -6.81
N SER A 111 8.73 -8.86 -7.28
CA SER A 111 8.19 -8.06 -8.39
C SER A 111 7.92 -6.60 -8.05
N GLY A 112 7.69 -6.29 -6.77
CA GLY A 112 7.18 -4.97 -6.38
C GLY A 112 5.75 -4.71 -6.84
N ASN A 113 5.00 -5.76 -7.22
CA ASN A 113 3.60 -5.65 -7.57
C ASN A 113 2.75 -5.74 -6.30
N TYR A 114 1.94 -4.71 -6.04
CA TYR A 114 1.05 -4.64 -4.89
C TYR A 114 -0.40 -4.78 -5.33
N LEU A 115 -1.05 -5.89 -5.03
CA LEU A 115 -2.45 -6.10 -5.40
C LEU A 115 -3.37 -5.52 -4.33
N ALA A 116 -4.49 -4.92 -4.73
CA ALA A 116 -5.45 -4.25 -3.84
C ALA A 116 -6.65 -5.10 -3.43
N SER A 117 -7.13 -4.91 -2.20
CA SER A 117 -8.47 -5.28 -1.71
C SER A 117 -9.08 -4.08 -1.00
N ALA A 118 -10.39 -3.91 -1.04
CA ALA A 118 -11.07 -2.79 -0.42
C ALA A 118 -12.48 -3.13 0.03
N ILE A 119 -12.97 -2.38 1.01
CA ILE A 119 -14.33 -2.47 1.54
C ILE A 119 -14.87 -1.07 1.85
N LEU A 120 -16.20 -0.93 1.82
CA LEU A 120 -16.89 0.13 2.53
C LEU A 120 -17.17 -0.31 3.95
N GLN A 121 -17.04 0.63 4.89
CA GLN A 121 -17.37 0.42 6.29
C GLN A 121 -18.07 1.65 6.85
N ARG A 122 -18.54 1.54 8.10
CA ARG A 122 -19.30 2.62 8.74
C ARG A 122 -18.52 3.94 8.71
N GLY A 123 -19.24 5.04 8.51
CA GLY A 123 -18.67 6.39 8.56
C GLY A 123 -17.87 6.60 9.87
N THR A 124 -16.71 7.25 9.78
CA THR A 124 -15.80 7.56 10.90
C THR A 124 -15.17 6.37 11.65
N GLN A 125 -15.49 5.14 11.26
CA GLN A 125 -14.88 3.96 11.85
C GLN A 125 -13.43 3.81 11.38
N GLU A 126 -12.47 3.84 12.30
CA GLU A 126 -11.04 3.69 12.00
C GLU A 126 -10.62 2.22 11.89
N GLU A 127 -11.17 1.32 12.72
CA GLU A 127 -10.88 -0.12 12.62
C GLU A 127 -11.34 -0.70 11.28
N ILE A 128 -10.53 -1.57 10.67
CA ILE A 128 -10.90 -2.28 9.44
C ILE A 128 -11.77 -3.51 9.76
N SER A 129 -13.07 -3.46 9.42
CA SER A 129 -14.03 -4.54 9.79
C SER A 129 -13.80 -5.90 9.13
N GLU A 130 -13.36 -5.91 7.88
CA GLU A 130 -13.26 -7.14 7.05
C GLU A 130 -11.80 -7.41 6.64
N LEU A 131 -10.86 -7.07 7.50
CA LEU A 131 -9.43 -7.23 7.23
C LEU A 131 -9.07 -8.69 7.00
N ALA A 132 -9.69 -9.63 7.72
CA ALA A 132 -9.43 -11.06 7.56
C ALA A 132 -9.72 -11.54 6.14
N ALA A 133 -10.83 -11.10 5.54
CA ALA A 133 -11.17 -11.47 4.18
C ALA A 133 -10.22 -10.84 3.15
N MET A 134 -9.85 -9.57 3.34
CA MET A 134 -8.88 -8.92 2.46
C MET A 134 -7.51 -9.59 2.52
N ILE A 135 -7.01 -9.91 3.72
CA ILE A 135 -5.75 -10.65 3.90
C ILE A 135 -5.82 -12.03 3.25
N LYS A 136 -6.94 -12.73 3.41
CA LYS A 136 -7.17 -14.02 2.74
C LYS A 136 -6.99 -13.90 1.22
N GLU A 137 -7.61 -12.91 0.58
CA GLU A 137 -7.47 -12.66 -0.86
C GLU A 137 -6.00 -12.46 -1.26
N ARG A 138 -5.24 -11.69 -0.47
CA ARG A 138 -3.82 -11.41 -0.76
C ARG A 138 -2.95 -12.64 -0.65
N VAL A 139 -3.19 -13.49 0.35
CA VAL A 139 -2.47 -14.76 0.54
C VAL A 139 -2.79 -15.74 -0.59
N ILE A 140 -4.05 -15.81 -1.05
CA ILE A 140 -4.44 -16.63 -2.20
C ILE A 140 -3.74 -16.13 -3.47
N ALA A 141 -3.74 -14.82 -3.72
CA ALA A 141 -3.08 -14.23 -4.88
C ALA A 141 -1.57 -14.52 -4.91
N TRP A 142 -0.91 -14.47 -3.75
CA TRP A 142 0.48 -14.86 -3.60
C TRP A 142 0.71 -16.32 -4.01
N GLN A 143 -0.10 -17.24 -3.52
CA GLN A 143 0.00 -18.66 -3.86
C GLN A 143 -0.27 -18.89 -5.36
N ASP A 144 -1.27 -18.25 -5.92
CA ASP A 144 -1.63 -18.40 -7.33
C ASP A 144 -0.51 -17.93 -8.26
N LYS A 145 0.15 -16.80 -7.94
CA LYS A 145 1.31 -16.33 -8.70
C LYS A 145 2.47 -17.31 -8.63
N ALA A 146 2.76 -17.83 -7.44
CA ALA A 146 3.81 -18.82 -7.25
C ALA A 146 3.56 -20.10 -8.07
N MET A 147 2.30 -20.56 -8.11
CA MET A 147 1.88 -21.71 -8.93
C MET A 147 2.06 -21.46 -10.43
N VAL A 148 1.68 -20.27 -10.93
CA VAL A 148 1.86 -19.91 -12.34
C VAL A 148 3.35 -19.87 -12.73
N ALA A 149 4.21 -19.37 -11.85
CA ALA A 149 5.66 -19.34 -12.08
C ALA A 149 6.28 -20.75 -12.15
N MET A 150 5.76 -21.70 -11.37
CA MET A 150 6.24 -23.09 -11.36
C MET A 150 5.70 -23.94 -12.50
N TYR A 151 4.45 -23.69 -12.92
CA TYR A 151 3.75 -24.46 -13.94
C TYR A 151 3.27 -23.56 -15.08
N PRO A 152 4.19 -22.93 -15.84
CA PRO A 152 3.81 -22.15 -17.00
C PRO A 152 3.04 -23.03 -17.99
N LYS A 153 1.93 -22.51 -18.54
CA LYS A 153 1.15 -23.23 -19.56
C LYS A 153 2.09 -23.71 -20.67
N LYS A 154 1.97 -24.98 -21.07
CA LYS A 154 2.74 -25.56 -22.18
C LYS A 154 2.57 -24.69 -23.43
N THR A 155 3.58 -23.92 -23.78
CA THR A 155 3.70 -23.36 -25.13
C THR A 155 4.24 -24.45 -26.05
N PRO A 156 3.83 -24.50 -27.34
CA PRO A 156 4.45 -25.38 -28.32
C PRO A 156 5.95 -25.05 -28.39
N GLY A 157 6.81 -25.98 -27.93
CA GLY A 157 8.26 -25.79 -27.85
C GLY A 157 8.82 -25.33 -26.48
N GLY A 158 7.98 -25.14 -25.46
CA GLY A 158 8.44 -24.80 -24.11
C GLY A 158 9.11 -25.97 -23.37
N PRO A 159 9.96 -25.69 -22.35
CA PRO A 159 10.60 -26.73 -21.55
C PRO A 159 9.58 -27.71 -20.96
N LYS A 160 9.81 -29.01 -21.10
CA LYS A 160 8.98 -30.04 -20.44
C LYS A 160 9.23 -29.97 -18.93
N THR A 161 8.34 -29.33 -18.18
CA THR A 161 8.36 -29.40 -16.71
C THR A 161 7.95 -30.81 -16.27
N THR A 162 8.91 -31.56 -15.74
CA THR A 162 8.75 -32.94 -15.23
C THR A 162 8.39 -33.00 -13.75
N GLN A 163 8.35 -31.87 -13.05
CA GLN A 163 7.97 -31.83 -11.63
C GLN A 163 6.45 -32.01 -11.50
N LYS A 164 6.02 -33.02 -10.74
CA LYS A 164 4.63 -33.12 -10.28
C LYS A 164 4.31 -31.89 -9.39
N PRO A 165 3.06 -31.39 -9.36
CA PRO A 165 2.58 -30.45 -8.34
C PRO A 165 2.70 -31.11 -6.97
N GLY A 166 3.84 -30.88 -6.30
CA GLY A 166 4.19 -31.60 -5.08
C GLY A 166 5.15 -30.81 -4.19
N ASN A 167 4.63 -30.38 -3.05
CA ASN A 167 5.33 -30.06 -1.80
C ASN A 167 6.38 -28.93 -1.79
N LEU A 168 6.23 -27.85 -2.56
CA LEU A 168 6.98 -26.62 -2.26
C LEU A 168 6.04 -25.54 -1.72
N THR A 169 6.23 -25.19 -0.44
CA THR A 169 5.51 -24.12 0.24
C THR A 169 6.03 -22.77 -0.23
N THR A 170 5.18 -22.04 -0.93
CA THR A 170 5.49 -20.68 -1.39
C THR A 170 4.82 -19.60 -0.56
N LEU A 171 3.94 -19.95 0.39
CA LEU A 171 3.27 -18.98 1.25
C LEU A 171 4.30 -18.11 2.02
N PRO A 172 3.96 -16.84 2.31
CA PRO A 172 4.88 -15.95 3.01
C PRO A 172 5.19 -16.47 4.40
N SER A 173 6.46 -16.41 4.81
CA SER A 173 6.87 -16.76 6.17
C SER A 173 6.70 -15.58 7.13
N HIS A 174 6.72 -14.35 6.60
CA HIS A 174 6.58 -13.11 7.36
C HIS A 174 5.60 -12.18 6.65
N ILE A 175 4.83 -11.45 7.44
CA ILE A 175 3.95 -10.38 6.98
C ILE A 175 4.38 -9.10 7.68
N PHE A 176 4.91 -8.14 6.93
CA PHE A 176 5.09 -6.77 7.42
C PHE A 176 3.84 -5.97 7.08
N PHE A 177 3.09 -5.60 8.11
CA PHE A 177 1.85 -4.85 7.99
C PHE A 177 2.09 -3.39 8.40
N TYR A 178 1.90 -2.46 7.47
CA TYR A 178 2.04 -1.02 7.68
C TYR A 178 0.66 -0.35 7.65
N ARG A 179 0.19 0.09 8.81
CA ARG A 179 -1.10 0.75 9.01
C ARG A 179 -0.92 2.27 9.05
N ASP A 180 -1.42 2.97 8.06
CA ASP A 180 -1.41 4.45 7.98
C ASP A 180 -2.76 5.01 8.43
N GLY A 181 -2.82 6.24 8.96
CA GLY A 181 -4.09 6.91 9.30
C GLY A 181 -4.54 6.82 10.76
N VAL A 182 -3.82 6.08 11.61
CA VAL A 182 -4.23 5.84 13.00
C VAL A 182 -3.64 6.88 13.96
N SER A 183 -4.47 7.45 14.84
CA SER A 183 -4.01 8.35 15.90
C SER A 183 -3.34 7.61 17.07
N GLU A 184 -2.54 8.32 17.87
CA GLU A 184 -1.86 7.74 19.04
C GLU A 184 -2.83 7.09 20.04
N LEU A 185 -4.03 7.63 20.19
CA LEU A 185 -5.06 7.10 21.09
C LEU A 185 -5.69 5.79 20.59
N GLN A 186 -5.50 5.46 19.30
CA GLN A 186 -6.09 4.30 18.65
C GLN A 186 -5.08 3.17 18.41
N LEU A 187 -3.81 3.34 18.80
CA LEU A 187 -2.78 2.30 18.61
C LEU A 187 -3.16 0.94 19.24
N GLY A 188 -3.85 0.98 20.38
CA GLY A 188 -4.33 -0.23 21.06
C GLY A 188 -5.40 -0.99 20.28
N MET A 189 -6.21 -0.29 19.45
CA MET A 189 -7.22 -0.92 18.59
C MET A 189 -6.55 -1.76 17.50
N VAL A 190 -5.49 -1.25 16.86
CA VAL A 190 -4.76 -1.97 15.81
C VAL A 190 -4.27 -3.33 16.32
N ARG A 191 -3.76 -3.38 17.56
CA ARG A 191 -3.33 -4.65 18.17
C ARG A 191 -4.51 -5.57 18.53
N LYS A 192 -5.58 -5.02 19.11
CA LYS A 192 -6.67 -5.83 19.67
C LYS A 192 -7.62 -6.34 18.60
N GLU A 193 -7.88 -5.55 17.58
CA GLU A 193 -8.93 -5.83 16.58
C GLU A 193 -8.34 -6.24 15.22
N GLU A 194 -7.29 -5.58 14.73
CA GLU A 194 -6.74 -5.87 13.38
C GLU A 194 -5.79 -7.08 13.36
N LEU A 195 -4.93 -7.25 14.38
CA LEU A 195 -3.99 -8.39 14.43
C LEU A 195 -4.69 -9.78 14.42
N PRO A 196 -5.76 -10.03 15.22
CA PRO A 196 -6.49 -11.30 15.13
C PRO A 196 -7.11 -11.53 13.75
N GLN A 197 -7.55 -10.47 13.07
CA GLN A 197 -8.09 -10.56 11.72
C GLN A 197 -7.01 -10.92 10.70
N ILE A 198 -5.79 -10.37 10.80
CA ILE A 198 -4.66 -10.75 9.93
C ILE A 198 -4.40 -12.26 10.05
N LYS A 199 -4.31 -12.77 11.28
CA LYS A 199 -4.12 -14.20 11.54
C LYS A 199 -5.30 -15.05 11.06
N GLY A 200 -6.52 -14.58 11.31
CA GLY A 200 -7.76 -15.21 10.85
C GLY A 200 -7.80 -15.34 9.33
N GLY A 201 -7.44 -14.29 8.60
CA GLY A 201 -7.33 -14.27 7.14
C GLY A 201 -6.31 -15.27 6.60
N CYS A 202 -5.16 -15.38 7.25
CA CYS A 202 -4.15 -16.40 6.94
C CYS A 202 -4.71 -17.83 7.13
N GLY A 203 -5.40 -18.08 8.25
CA GLY A 203 -6.04 -19.37 8.52
C GLY A 203 -7.16 -19.70 7.51
N MET A 204 -7.94 -18.70 7.10
CA MET A 204 -8.98 -18.86 6.06
C MET A 204 -8.36 -19.20 4.70
N ALA A 205 -7.27 -18.53 4.31
CA ALA A 205 -6.57 -18.80 3.07
C ALA A 205 -5.97 -20.21 3.05
N LEU A 206 -5.33 -20.64 4.15
CA LEU A 206 -4.81 -21.99 4.29
C LEU A 206 -5.89 -23.05 4.09
N LYS A 207 -7.04 -22.91 4.77
CA LYS A 207 -8.18 -23.83 4.63
C LYS A 207 -8.67 -23.91 3.19
N GLU A 208 -8.84 -22.76 2.54
CA GLU A 208 -9.30 -22.71 1.15
C GLU A 208 -8.29 -23.35 0.19
N LEU A 209 -7.02 -22.97 0.26
CA LEU A 209 -5.95 -23.49 -0.61
C LEU A 209 -5.78 -25.00 -0.43
N THR A 210 -5.89 -25.52 0.80
CA THR A 210 -5.88 -26.96 1.07
C THR A 210 -7.11 -27.66 0.50
N SER A 211 -8.30 -27.08 0.64
CA SER A 211 -9.54 -27.65 0.07
C SER A 211 -9.49 -27.72 -1.47
N GLN A 212 -8.87 -26.72 -2.10
CA GLN A 212 -8.66 -26.66 -3.55
C GLN A 212 -7.48 -27.50 -4.03
N LYS A 213 -6.78 -28.20 -3.13
CA LYS A 213 -5.55 -28.97 -3.43
C LYS A 213 -4.45 -28.13 -4.10
N LYS A 214 -4.44 -26.81 -3.85
CA LYS A 214 -3.40 -25.89 -4.31
C LYS A 214 -2.14 -25.96 -3.45
N ILE A 215 -2.26 -26.44 -2.21
CA ILE A 215 -1.15 -26.70 -1.27
C ILE A 215 -1.38 -28.02 -0.52
N SER A 216 -0.28 -28.65 -0.07
CA SER A 216 -0.31 -29.94 0.65
C SER A 216 -0.02 -29.82 2.15
N ILE A 217 0.29 -28.62 2.65
CA ILE A 217 0.64 -28.43 4.05
C ILE A 217 -0.60 -28.43 4.95
N LYS A 218 -0.40 -28.97 6.16
CA LYS A 218 -1.46 -29.06 7.19
C LYS A 218 -1.49 -27.85 8.11
N ALA A 219 -0.37 -27.17 8.27
CA ALA A 219 -0.22 -26.02 9.16
C ALA A 219 0.71 -24.99 8.53
N TRP A 220 0.33 -23.72 8.65
CA TRP A 220 1.12 -22.56 8.29
C TRP A 220 0.65 -21.39 9.14
N GLU A 221 1.60 -20.70 9.75
CA GLU A 221 1.38 -19.47 10.52
C GLU A 221 2.54 -18.52 10.22
N PRO A 222 2.32 -17.43 9.49
CA PRO A 222 3.35 -16.44 9.22
C PRO A 222 3.64 -15.62 10.48
N LYS A 223 4.88 -15.17 10.64
CA LYS A 223 5.21 -14.18 11.69
C LYS A 223 4.75 -12.80 11.26
N VAL A 224 3.91 -12.17 12.07
CA VAL A 224 3.41 -10.82 11.80
C VAL A 224 4.31 -9.78 12.47
N ILE A 225 4.75 -8.79 11.69
CA ILE A 225 5.39 -7.57 12.18
C ILE A 225 4.49 -6.42 11.79
N MET A 226 4.02 -5.65 12.77
CA MET A 226 2.98 -4.65 12.57
C MET A 226 3.44 -3.27 12.99
N PHE A 227 3.46 -2.34 12.05
CA PHE A 227 3.80 -0.94 12.26
C PHE A 227 2.57 -0.05 12.03
N VAL A 228 2.39 0.93 12.90
CA VAL A 228 1.60 2.13 12.58
C VAL A 228 2.55 3.17 11.99
N VAL A 229 2.15 3.77 10.87
CA VAL A 229 2.91 4.81 10.16
C VAL A 229 2.24 6.15 10.38
N VAL A 230 2.92 7.07 11.05
CA VAL A 230 2.45 8.44 11.27
C VAL A 230 3.25 9.38 10.38
N LYS A 231 2.64 9.82 9.27
CA LYS A 231 3.25 10.74 8.29
C LYS A 231 2.94 12.23 8.53
N ARG A 232 1.97 12.53 9.40
CA ARG A 232 1.56 13.90 9.77
C ARG A 232 1.73 14.08 11.27
N HIS A 233 2.79 14.77 11.67
CA HIS A 233 3.08 15.12 13.05
C HIS A 233 3.86 16.44 13.10
N HIS A 234 4.12 16.93 14.32
CA HIS A 234 4.78 18.21 14.52
C HIS A 234 6.31 18.13 14.59
N ALA A 235 6.91 16.94 14.74
CA ALA A 235 8.36 16.77 14.75
C ALA A 235 9.02 17.19 13.42
N SER A 236 10.11 17.96 13.52
CA SER A 236 10.96 18.42 12.43
C SER A 236 12.42 18.29 12.87
N PHE A 237 13.29 17.83 11.97
CA PHE A 237 14.69 17.57 12.27
C PHE A 237 15.59 18.35 11.34
N PHE A 238 16.69 18.89 11.88
CA PHE A 238 17.60 19.80 11.20
C PHE A 238 19.04 19.34 11.38
N ASN A 239 19.88 19.67 10.40
CA ASN A 239 21.30 19.34 10.48
C ASN A 239 21.98 20.21 11.55
N THR A 240 22.68 19.58 12.50
CA THR A 240 23.46 20.29 13.52
C THR A 240 24.92 20.47 13.11
N TRP A 241 25.35 19.89 11.99
CA TRP A 241 26.71 20.01 11.46
C TRP A 241 26.88 21.36 10.76
N LEU A 242 26.97 22.40 11.57
CA LEU A 242 27.54 23.68 11.17
C LEU A 242 29.02 23.66 11.57
N PRO A 243 29.94 24.18 10.75
CA PRO A 243 31.38 24.11 11.04
C PRO A 243 31.81 24.89 12.29
N ASN A 244 30.91 25.62 12.98
CA ASN A 244 31.26 26.38 14.18
C ASN A 244 30.07 26.61 15.14
N PRO A 245 29.70 25.64 15.99
CA PRO A 245 28.61 25.78 16.95
C PRO A 245 28.92 26.73 18.12
N ASP A 246 30.20 27.05 18.36
CA ASP A 246 30.66 27.83 19.53
C ASP A 246 31.01 29.30 19.22
N THR A 247 30.87 29.76 17.97
CA THR A 247 31.15 31.16 17.62
C THR A 247 29.88 31.97 17.52
N THR A 248 29.81 33.08 18.26
CA THR A 248 28.81 34.16 18.09
C THR A 248 28.96 34.93 16.76
N GLN A 249 29.76 34.42 15.81
CA GLN A 249 29.95 35.03 14.51
C GLN A 249 28.82 34.58 13.56
N PRO A 250 28.30 35.49 12.71
CA PRO A 250 27.31 35.13 11.71
C PRO A 250 27.89 34.09 10.75
N LEU A 251 27.13 33.02 10.49
CA LEU A 251 27.46 31.99 9.51
C LEU A 251 27.73 32.62 8.14
N SER A 252 28.70 32.10 7.39
CA SER A 252 28.91 32.53 6.01
C SER A 252 27.68 32.19 5.15
N GLU A 253 27.50 32.84 4.01
CA GLU A 253 26.37 32.51 3.10
C GLU A 253 26.39 31.04 2.64
N ALA A 254 27.58 30.43 2.57
CA ALA A 254 27.73 29.01 2.27
C ALA A 254 27.20 28.13 3.41
N ASP A 255 27.60 28.43 4.65
CA ASP A 255 27.18 27.69 5.84
C ASP A 255 25.67 27.85 6.09
N GLN A 256 25.11 29.04 5.87
CA GLN A 256 23.67 29.27 5.95
C GLN A 256 22.87 28.46 4.92
N LYS A 257 23.44 28.21 3.74
CA LYS A 257 22.82 27.35 2.73
C LYS A 257 22.92 25.88 3.13
N GLU A 258 23.99 25.47 3.80
CA GLU A 258 24.17 24.09 4.29
C GLU A 258 23.25 23.79 5.48
N GLU A 259 23.08 24.73 6.39
CA GLU A 259 22.15 24.65 7.53
C GLU A 259 20.70 24.40 7.09
N LYS A 260 20.30 25.04 5.98
CA LYS A 260 18.94 24.93 5.42
C LYS A 260 18.71 23.64 4.63
N LYS A 261 19.74 22.82 4.41
CA LYS A 261 19.57 21.53 3.72
C LYS A 261 18.85 20.55 4.64
N ASN A 262 17.90 19.82 4.07
CA ASN A 262 17.29 18.68 4.74
C ASN A 262 18.35 17.62 5.06
N LEU A 263 18.06 16.81 6.07
CA LEU A 263 18.87 15.64 6.41
C LEU A 263 19.03 14.69 5.19
N PRO A 264 20.13 13.92 5.11
CA PRO A 264 20.29 12.96 4.03
C PRO A 264 19.18 11.90 4.08
N ALA A 265 18.79 11.40 2.90
CA ALA A 265 17.86 10.28 2.81
C ALA A 265 18.44 9.04 3.53
N GLY A 266 17.62 8.36 4.31
CA GLY A 266 18.03 7.27 5.20
C GLY A 266 18.36 7.72 6.62
N THR A 267 18.26 9.01 6.95
CA THR A 267 18.46 9.45 8.34
C THR A 267 17.39 8.83 9.24
N LEU A 268 17.87 8.17 10.30
CA LEU A 268 17.07 7.46 11.28
C LEU A 268 17.26 8.06 12.67
N ILE A 269 16.17 8.21 13.41
CA ILE A 269 16.15 8.80 14.75
C ILE A 269 15.28 7.93 15.64
N ASP A 270 15.91 7.20 16.56
CA ASP A 270 15.28 6.23 17.45
C ASP A 270 15.66 6.42 18.93
N THR A 271 16.32 7.54 19.25
CA THR A 271 16.76 7.88 20.62
C THR A 271 16.41 9.32 20.98
N LYS A 272 16.30 9.60 22.30
CA LYS A 272 16.05 10.92 22.94
C LYS A 272 14.71 11.59 22.66
N VAL A 273 14.24 11.57 21.41
CA VAL A 273 13.03 12.26 20.93
C VAL A 273 11.94 11.29 20.48
N VAL A 274 12.02 10.07 20.99
CA VAL A 274 11.04 8.99 20.86
C VAL A 274 10.43 8.67 22.23
N ALA A 275 9.27 8.05 22.23
CA ALA A 275 8.59 7.63 23.45
C ALA A 275 9.45 6.63 24.26
N PRO A 276 9.59 6.81 25.60
CA PRO A 276 10.53 6.04 26.41
C PRO A 276 10.15 4.55 26.58
N PHE A 277 8.86 4.21 26.45
CA PHE A 277 8.35 2.86 26.68
C PHE A 277 7.70 2.24 25.43
N ARG A 278 7.87 2.87 24.26
CA ARG A 278 7.31 2.41 23.00
C ARG A 278 8.42 2.26 21.99
N LYS A 279 8.40 1.15 21.24
CA LYS A 279 9.36 0.93 20.16
C LYS A 279 8.91 1.75 18.95
N GLU A 280 9.55 2.88 18.73
CA GLU A 280 9.29 3.75 17.58
C GLU A 280 10.58 4.37 17.05
N PHE A 281 10.55 4.79 15.80
CA PHE A 281 11.64 5.53 15.17
C PHE A 281 11.11 6.46 14.08
N TYR A 282 11.81 7.56 13.86
CA TYR A 282 11.59 8.42 12.70
C TYR A 282 12.57 8.03 11.59
N LEU A 283 12.08 7.98 10.35
CA LEU A 283 12.88 7.70 9.17
C LEU A 283 12.60 8.74 8.09
N GLN A 284 13.65 9.46 7.68
CA GLN A 284 13.62 10.31 6.50
C GLN A 284 14.07 9.51 5.28
N SER A 285 13.18 8.70 4.70
CA SER A 285 13.53 7.79 3.59
C SER A 285 13.81 8.48 2.26
N HIS A 286 13.41 9.75 2.09
CA HIS A 286 13.46 10.48 0.84
C HIS A 286 14.39 11.69 0.92
N GLN A 287 14.88 12.12 -0.23
CA GLN A 287 15.52 13.41 -0.40
C GLN A 287 14.43 14.44 -0.73
N SER A 288 14.41 15.56 -0.01
CA SER A 288 13.56 16.72 -0.31
C SER A 288 14.43 17.91 -0.65
N ASP A 289 14.34 18.39 -1.88
CA ASP A 289 15.08 19.56 -2.36
C ASP A 289 14.36 20.88 -2.00
N GLU A 290 13.05 20.81 -1.71
CA GLU A 290 12.22 21.97 -1.36
C GLU A 290 11.56 21.78 0.02
N GLY A 291 11.43 22.89 0.75
CA GLY A 291 10.81 22.93 2.08
C GLY A 291 11.56 22.09 3.13
N THR A 292 10.92 21.91 4.30
CA THR A 292 11.42 21.03 5.36
C THR A 292 10.87 19.61 5.14
N ALA A 293 11.77 18.64 4.99
CA ALA A 293 11.42 17.24 4.86
C ALA A 293 10.70 16.74 6.12
N ARG A 294 9.68 15.91 5.92
CA ARG A 294 8.96 15.22 7.01
C ARG A 294 9.42 13.77 7.05
N SER A 295 10.13 13.41 8.11
CA SER A 295 10.46 12.02 8.44
C SER A 295 9.20 11.32 8.92
N ALA A 296 8.86 10.15 8.39
CA ALA A 296 7.72 9.40 8.91
C ALA A 296 8.08 8.72 10.23
N CYS A 297 7.16 8.70 11.19
CA CYS A 297 7.30 7.96 12.44
C CYS A 297 6.69 6.56 12.28
N TYR A 298 7.47 5.53 12.62
CA TYR A 298 7.05 4.13 12.59
C TYR A 298 6.97 3.64 14.02
N ILE A 299 5.79 3.19 14.43
CA ILE A 299 5.50 2.70 15.77
C ILE A 299 5.27 1.20 15.67
N LEU A 300 6.13 0.40 16.31
CA LEU A 300 6.00 -1.05 16.33
C LEU A 300 4.91 -1.46 17.32
N ILE A 301 3.87 -2.11 16.82
CA ILE A 301 2.70 -2.56 17.60
C ILE A 301 2.81 -4.03 17.98
N GLU A 302 3.26 -4.86 17.04
CA GLU A 302 3.44 -6.31 17.24
C GLU A 302 4.68 -6.76 16.47
N ASP A 303 5.44 -7.68 17.07
CA ASP A 303 6.58 -8.34 16.43
C ASP A 303 6.66 -9.79 16.90
N GLU A 304 6.28 -10.70 16.00
CA GLU A 304 6.36 -12.14 16.23
C GLU A 304 7.62 -12.77 15.62
N SER A 305 8.51 -11.93 15.10
CA SER A 305 9.76 -12.34 14.48
C SER A 305 10.90 -12.44 15.52
N TRP A 306 12.09 -12.80 15.05
CA TRP A 306 13.32 -12.81 15.84
C TRP A 306 14.23 -11.61 15.52
N LEU A 307 13.73 -10.64 14.74
CA LEU A 307 14.52 -9.53 14.23
C LEU A 307 14.81 -8.50 15.33
N THR A 308 15.99 -7.88 15.26
CA THR A 308 16.30 -6.73 16.13
C THR A 308 15.64 -5.45 15.60
N MET A 309 15.56 -4.40 16.44
CA MET A 309 15.02 -3.12 15.99
C MET A 309 15.81 -2.54 14.82
N GLU A 310 17.13 -2.68 14.82
CA GLU A 310 18.00 -2.23 13.74
C GLU A 310 17.67 -2.95 12.42
N GLN A 311 17.43 -4.27 12.48
CA GLN A 311 17.03 -5.05 11.30
C GLN A 311 15.64 -4.65 10.80
N LEU A 312 14.70 -4.35 11.70
CA LEU A 312 13.36 -3.87 11.34
C LEU A 312 13.40 -2.48 10.70
N GLN A 313 14.22 -1.58 11.24
CA GLN A 313 14.46 -0.23 10.72
C GLN A 313 15.08 -0.28 9.32
N GLU A 314 16.11 -1.10 9.14
CA GLU A 314 16.77 -1.29 7.85
C GLU A 314 15.81 -1.91 6.81
N ALA A 315 15.06 -2.95 7.20
CA ALA A 315 14.04 -3.55 6.35
C ALA A 315 12.99 -2.52 5.92
N THR A 316 12.50 -1.70 6.86
CA THR A 316 11.54 -0.62 6.57
C THR A 316 12.12 0.38 5.56
N HIS A 317 13.38 0.78 5.73
CA HIS A 317 14.05 1.69 4.79
C HIS A 317 14.20 1.07 3.40
N HIS A 318 14.59 -0.20 3.29
CA HIS A 318 14.63 -0.93 2.02
C HIS A 318 13.26 -1.02 1.34
N PHE A 319 12.20 -1.26 2.11
CA PHE A 319 10.85 -1.34 1.55
C PHE A 319 10.36 -0.01 0.98
N CYS A 320 10.92 1.13 1.40
CA CYS A 320 10.67 2.42 0.74
C CYS A 320 11.18 2.46 -0.72
N TYR A 321 12.12 1.61 -1.12
CA TYR A 321 12.65 1.52 -2.49
C TYR A 321 11.96 0.47 -3.37
N THR A 322 10.84 -0.12 -2.92
CA THR A 322 10.07 -1.09 -3.71
C THR A 322 9.04 -0.45 -4.66
N GLY A 323 8.99 0.88 -4.71
CA GLY A 323 7.95 1.65 -5.37
C GLY A 323 8.12 1.73 -6.88
N THR A 324 7.24 1.09 -7.65
CA THR A 324 7.30 1.00 -9.11
C THR A 324 6.98 2.31 -9.85
N ARG A 325 6.29 3.28 -9.20
CA ARG A 325 5.79 4.50 -9.86
C ARG A 325 6.86 5.55 -10.23
N ALA A 326 8.00 5.57 -9.54
CA ALA A 326 9.03 6.59 -9.73
C ALA A 326 10.42 6.03 -9.41
N THR A 327 11.46 6.65 -9.95
CA THR A 327 12.87 6.36 -9.61
C THR A 327 13.34 7.14 -8.38
N LYS A 328 12.41 7.51 -7.48
CA LYS A 328 12.67 8.21 -6.23
C LYS A 328 11.94 7.51 -5.09
N CYS A 329 12.59 7.48 -3.94
CA CYS A 329 12.03 6.95 -2.70
C CYS A 329 10.91 7.89 -2.17
N PRO A 330 9.72 7.37 -1.82
CA PRO A 330 8.70 8.15 -1.13
C PRO A 330 9.09 8.43 0.34
N SER A 331 8.39 9.36 0.98
CA SER A 331 8.61 9.77 2.36
C SER A 331 8.13 8.76 3.42
N THR A 332 7.44 7.71 2.99
CA THR A 332 6.92 6.60 3.81
C THR A 332 7.25 5.29 3.11
N CYS A 333 7.07 4.15 3.78
CA CYS A 333 7.18 2.86 3.13
C CYS A 333 6.17 2.74 1.98
N VAL A 334 6.56 2.01 0.93
CA VAL A 334 5.77 1.91 -0.31
C VAL A 334 4.41 1.28 -0.05
N ALA A 335 4.34 0.30 0.85
CA ALA A 335 3.10 -0.36 1.24
C ALA A 335 2.07 0.66 1.77
N ALA A 336 2.42 1.45 2.79
CA ALA A 336 1.54 2.51 3.31
C ALA A 336 1.20 3.54 2.22
N ARG A 337 2.20 3.97 1.43
CA ARG A 337 1.97 4.93 0.34
C ARG A 337 1.02 4.39 -0.73
N TYR A 338 1.00 3.09 -0.99
CA TYR A 338 0.14 2.49 -1.99
C TYR A 338 -1.27 2.25 -1.47
N ALA A 339 -1.43 1.98 -0.17
CA ALA A 339 -2.73 1.99 0.49
C ALA A 339 -3.41 3.37 0.38
N ASP A 340 -2.68 4.46 0.62
CA ASP A 340 -3.18 5.83 0.37
C ASP A 340 -3.70 6.02 -1.06
N LEU A 341 -2.90 5.62 -2.05
CA LEU A 341 -3.25 5.78 -3.46
C LEU A 341 -4.47 4.95 -3.85
N LEU A 342 -4.64 3.79 -3.22
CA LEU A 342 -5.82 2.96 -3.36
C LEU A 342 -7.04 3.67 -2.77
N CYS A 343 -6.99 4.14 -1.52
CA CYS A 343 -8.09 4.86 -0.87
C CYS A 343 -8.47 6.14 -1.63
N ASP A 344 -7.49 6.91 -2.12
CA ASP A 344 -7.72 8.06 -2.98
C ASP A 344 -8.37 7.66 -4.32
N ARG A 345 -7.99 6.53 -4.90
CA ARG A 345 -8.66 5.99 -6.10
C ARG A 345 -10.11 5.65 -5.82
N LEU A 346 -10.39 4.98 -4.71
CA LEU A 346 -11.74 4.54 -4.33
C LEU A 346 -12.67 5.72 -4.03
N ARG A 347 -12.15 6.80 -3.44
CA ARG A 347 -12.87 8.07 -3.30
C ARG A 347 -13.34 8.63 -4.65
N HIS A 348 -12.60 8.42 -5.73
CA HIS A 348 -13.05 8.85 -7.05
C HIS A 348 -14.28 8.07 -7.53
N TYR A 349 -14.42 6.79 -7.15
CA TYR A 349 -15.60 6.01 -7.49
C TYR A 349 -16.84 6.48 -6.72
N LEU A 350 -16.67 6.83 -5.44
CA LEU A 350 -17.74 7.41 -4.60
C LEU A 350 -18.04 8.88 -4.89
N ARG A 351 -17.31 9.52 -5.81
CA ARG A 351 -17.45 10.96 -6.06
C ARG A 351 -18.88 11.41 -6.43
N PRO A 352 -19.69 10.65 -7.18
CA PRO A 352 -21.09 11.01 -7.41
C PRO A 352 -21.89 11.19 -6.11
N ALA A 353 -21.64 10.32 -5.11
CA ALA A 353 -22.24 10.42 -3.79
C ALA A 353 -21.69 11.61 -2.98
N LEU A 354 -20.36 11.77 -2.94
CA LEU A 354 -19.70 12.85 -2.19
C LEU A 354 -20.07 14.26 -2.71
N THR A 355 -20.31 14.39 -4.01
CA THR A 355 -20.69 15.68 -4.62
C THR A 355 -22.21 15.94 -4.56
N ASN A 356 -22.99 15.06 -3.94
CA ASN A 356 -24.46 15.06 -3.99
C ASN A 356 -25.04 15.10 -5.42
N SER A 357 -24.28 14.68 -6.43
CA SER A 357 -24.77 14.56 -7.82
C SER A 357 -25.59 13.29 -8.02
N TYR A 358 -25.39 12.29 -7.16
CA TYR A 358 -26.17 11.06 -7.09
C TYR A 358 -26.29 10.61 -5.62
N ARG A 359 -27.46 10.11 -5.20
CA ARG A 359 -27.62 9.48 -3.89
C ARG A 359 -28.17 8.07 -4.06
N PRO A 360 -27.56 7.06 -3.43
CA PRO A 360 -28.10 5.70 -3.44
C PRO A 360 -29.53 5.66 -2.91
N SER A 361 -30.31 4.69 -3.36
CA SER A 361 -31.64 4.43 -2.79
C SER A 361 -31.47 3.89 -1.37
N ILE A 362 -31.77 4.72 -0.38
CA ILE A 362 -31.62 4.37 1.04
C ILE A 362 -32.73 3.39 1.41
N THR A 363 -32.37 2.17 1.80
CA THR A 363 -33.35 1.16 2.23
C THR A 363 -33.43 1.03 3.75
N SER A 364 -32.43 1.55 4.47
CA SER A 364 -32.31 1.45 5.91
C SER A 364 -32.41 2.82 6.59
N ASN A 365 -33.40 2.99 7.47
CA ASN A 365 -33.48 4.12 8.40
C ASN A 365 -32.83 3.70 9.72
N ASP A 366 -31.50 3.75 9.79
CA ASP A 366 -30.85 3.60 11.08
C ASP A 366 -31.09 4.87 11.92
N LYS A 367 -31.45 4.70 13.20
CA LYS A 367 -31.92 5.81 14.06
C LYS A 367 -30.83 6.86 14.37
N SER A 368 -29.59 6.63 13.93
CA SER A 368 -28.42 7.49 14.10
C SER A 368 -28.25 8.56 13.03
N GLY A 369 -28.94 8.44 11.88
CA GLY A 369 -28.71 9.31 10.72
C GLY A 369 -27.48 8.96 9.87
N ASP A 370 -26.72 7.92 10.25
CA ASP A 370 -25.69 7.33 9.39
C ASP A 370 -26.38 6.43 8.34
N LEU A 371 -25.92 6.49 7.09
CA LEU A 371 -26.39 5.58 6.05
C LEU A 371 -25.65 4.25 6.12
N ASP A 372 -26.34 3.15 5.83
CA ASP A 372 -25.73 1.81 5.81
C ASP A 372 -24.71 1.70 4.67
N PRO A 373 -23.43 1.36 4.95
CA PRO A 373 -22.45 1.06 3.91
C PRO A 373 -22.93 0.05 2.86
N ALA A 374 -23.85 -0.85 3.22
CA ALA A 374 -24.45 -1.80 2.29
C ALA A 374 -25.30 -1.13 1.21
N ASP A 375 -26.01 -0.05 1.51
CA ASP A 375 -26.78 0.71 0.51
C ASP A 375 -25.84 1.30 -0.56
N PHE A 376 -24.64 1.74 -0.15
CA PHE A 376 -23.62 2.22 -1.07
C PHE A 376 -22.95 1.07 -1.84
N ALA A 377 -22.61 -0.01 -1.13
CA ALA A 377 -21.87 -1.14 -1.70
C ALA A 377 -22.69 -1.89 -2.78
N ASN A 378 -24.02 -1.85 -2.69
CA ASN A 378 -24.93 -2.51 -3.62
C ASN A 378 -25.32 -1.63 -4.82
N ASP A 379 -24.91 -0.35 -4.85
CA ASP A 379 -25.32 0.59 -5.89
C ASP A 379 -24.33 0.59 -7.07
N GLU A 380 -24.83 0.20 -8.25
CA GLU A 380 -24.04 0.03 -9.49
C GLU A 380 -23.50 1.35 -10.08
N ASN A 381 -24.04 2.49 -9.65
CA ASN A 381 -23.57 3.79 -10.13
C ASN A 381 -22.32 4.27 -9.36
N ILE A 382 -22.05 3.70 -8.17
CA ILE A 382 -20.96 4.16 -7.30
C ILE A 382 -19.95 3.07 -6.89
N TRP A 383 -20.40 1.85 -6.54
CA TRP A 383 -19.54 0.84 -5.94
C TRP A 383 -19.76 -0.57 -6.52
N ALA A 384 -21.01 -0.98 -6.73
CA ALA A 384 -21.30 -2.28 -7.30
C ALA A 384 -20.90 -2.35 -8.78
N ILE A 385 -20.61 -3.55 -9.27
CA ILE A 385 -20.21 -3.82 -10.65
C ILE A 385 -21.32 -4.60 -11.34
N GLU A 386 -21.67 -4.18 -12.56
CA GLU A 386 -22.65 -4.86 -13.41
C GLU A 386 -22.16 -6.27 -13.81
N LYS A 387 -23.05 -7.26 -13.76
CA LYS A 387 -22.71 -8.67 -13.99
C LYS A 387 -22.41 -8.95 -15.46
N SER A 388 -21.14 -9.10 -15.81
CA SER A 388 -20.72 -9.39 -17.20
C SER A 388 -20.94 -10.85 -17.64
N SER A 389 -21.20 -11.78 -16.73
CA SER A 389 -21.55 -13.17 -17.05
C SER A 389 -22.24 -13.82 -15.85
N GLY A 390 -23.22 -14.70 -16.06
CA GLY A 390 -24.06 -15.32 -15.02
C GLY A 390 -23.36 -16.20 -13.97
N GLN A 391 -22.08 -16.01 -13.69
CA GLN A 391 -21.43 -16.52 -12.49
C GLN A 391 -21.59 -15.53 -11.34
N GLU A 392 -22.15 -16.01 -10.24
CA GLU A 392 -22.23 -15.28 -8.98
C GLU A 392 -20.81 -14.99 -8.47
N ARG A 393 -20.26 -13.81 -8.78
CA ARG A 393 -19.24 -13.23 -7.89
C ARG A 393 -19.97 -12.98 -6.59
N ASP A 394 -19.44 -13.53 -5.49
CA ASP A 394 -19.92 -13.23 -4.16
C ASP A 394 -20.02 -11.70 -4.05
N LYS A 395 -21.18 -11.17 -3.65
CA LYS A 395 -21.54 -9.73 -3.72
C LYS A 395 -20.64 -8.83 -2.88
N SER A 396 -19.54 -9.34 -2.32
CA SER A 396 -18.73 -8.65 -1.36
C SER A 396 -17.30 -8.47 -1.90
N LYS A 397 -16.98 -7.21 -2.26
CA LYS A 397 -16.01 -6.36 -1.51
C LYS A 397 -15.38 -5.31 -2.44
N ASN A 398 -14.75 -5.76 -3.52
CA ASN A 398 -13.97 -4.88 -4.39
C ASN A 398 -14.84 -4.18 -5.47
N PRO A 399 -14.78 -2.84 -5.61
CA PRO A 399 -15.61 -2.08 -6.56
C PRO A 399 -15.07 -2.03 -7.98
N TRP A 400 -14.13 -2.90 -8.37
CA TRP A 400 -13.54 -2.91 -9.71
C TRP A 400 -13.74 -4.24 -10.45
N HIS A 401 -13.74 -4.15 -11.78
CA HIS A 401 -13.89 -5.30 -12.68
C HIS A 401 -12.80 -6.35 -12.44
N GLU A 402 -13.12 -7.64 -12.53
CA GLU A 402 -12.21 -8.78 -12.23
C GLU A 402 -10.85 -8.72 -12.94
N ARG A 403 -10.81 -8.18 -14.17
CA ARG A 403 -9.57 -7.94 -14.94
C ARG A 403 -8.57 -7.05 -14.21
N MET A 404 -9.03 -6.26 -13.23
CA MET A 404 -8.22 -5.36 -12.44
C MET A 404 -7.61 -6.04 -11.19
N ASP A 405 -8.11 -7.22 -10.78
CA ASP A 405 -7.71 -7.89 -9.52
C ASP A 405 -6.20 -8.20 -9.45
N GLY A 406 -5.61 -8.49 -10.61
CA GLY A 406 -4.19 -8.87 -10.73
C GLY A 406 -3.26 -7.74 -11.15
N ILE A 407 -3.67 -6.47 -11.12
CA ILE A 407 -2.85 -5.33 -11.55
C ILE A 407 -2.88 -4.18 -10.54
N MET A 408 -1.85 -3.34 -10.56
CA MET A 408 -1.79 -2.10 -9.79
C MET A 408 -2.58 -0.96 -10.47
N PHE A 409 -3.88 -1.11 -10.70
CA PHE A 409 -4.67 -0.11 -11.43
C PHE A 409 -4.68 1.28 -10.75
N TYR A 410 -4.53 1.31 -9.43
CA TYR A 410 -4.65 2.48 -8.57
C TYR A 410 -3.43 3.43 -8.61
N ILE A 411 -2.27 3.00 -9.12
CA ILE A 411 -1.02 3.79 -9.06
C ILE A 411 -0.91 4.96 -10.04
#